data_AF-A0A1F4EHX5-F1
#
_entry.id   AF-A0A1F4EHX5-F1
#
_cell.length_a   1.000
_cell.length_b   1.000
_cell.length_c   1.000
_cell.angle_alpha   90.00
_cell.angle_beta   90.00
_cell.angle_gamma   90.00
#
_symmetry.space_group_name_H-M   'P 1'
#
loop_
_entity.id
_entity.type
_entity.pdbx_description
1 polymer ?
#
loop_
_entity_poly.entity_id
_entity_poly.type
_entity_poly.pdbx_seq_one_letter_code
_entity_poly.pdbx_strand_id
1 'polypeptide(L)' 'MVVTLDSKRRLTVPASLVKAAPGDHFEVRFDAEEDAIVFRRVAAAGDWLAVLKECPASMEDLPRRRRALPRRRKL' A
#
# COMPACT_ATOMS: atom_id res chain seq x y z
N MET A 1 24.12 -11.63 14.15
CA MET A 1 24.24 -10.84 12.90
C MET A 1 23.87 -9.41 13.23
N VAL A 2 24.74 -8.43 12.97
CA VAL A 2 24.47 -7.02 13.27
C VAL A 2 23.80 -6.38 12.06
N VAL A 3 22.65 -5.74 12.29
CA VAL A 3 21.92 -4.99 11.26
C VAL A 3 22.18 -3.52 11.49
N THR A 4 22.59 -2.79 10.45
CA THR A 4 22.98 -1.38 10.56
C THR A 4 21.83 -0.47 10.14
N LEU A 5 21.66 0.60 10.92
CA LEU A 5 20.81 1.73 10.58
C LEU A 5 21.64 2.76 9.83
N ASP A 6 21.23 3.14 8.63
CA ASP A 6 21.92 4.17 7.86
C ASP A 6 21.62 5.59 8.39
N SER A 7 22.30 6.60 7.83
CA SER A 7 22.09 8.01 8.19
C SER A 7 20.69 8.55 7.85
N LYS A 8 19.94 7.83 7.02
CA LYS A 8 18.55 8.11 6.65
C LYS A 8 17.57 7.27 7.46
N ARG A 9 18.04 6.58 8.51
CA ARG A 9 17.25 5.71 9.40
C ARG A 9 16.65 4.50 8.69
N ARG A 10 17.32 3.98 7.66
CA ARG A 10 16.92 2.76 6.95
C ARG A 10 17.64 1.56 7.53
N LEU A 11 16.92 0.46 7.68
CA LEU A 11 17.46 -0.81 8.16
C LEU A 11 17.76 -1.72 6.95
N THR A 12 19.00 -2.19 6.81
CA THR A 12 19.37 -3.10 5.71
C THR A 12 19.31 -4.55 6.18
N VAL A 13 18.31 -5.29 5.72
CA VAL A 13 18.11 -6.70 6.10
C VAL A 13 18.66 -7.63 5.01
N PRO A 14 19.47 -8.63 5.36
CA PRO A 14 19.94 -9.62 4.39
C PRO A 14 18.80 -10.44 3.78
N ALA A 15 18.88 -10.70 2.48
CA ALA A 15 17.88 -11.47 1.73
C ALA A 15 17.71 -12.92 2.23
N SER A 16 18.73 -13.46 2.92
CA SER A 16 18.65 -14.78 3.57
C SER A 16 17.68 -14.81 4.76
N LEU A 17 17.45 -13.65 5.41
CA LEU A 17 16.55 -13.55 6.57
C LEU A 17 15.10 -13.35 6.14
N VAL A 18 14.87 -12.48 5.15
CA VAL A 18 13.55 -12.16 4.63
C VAL A 18 13.61 -12.04 3.12
N LYS A 19 12.80 -12.84 2.42
CA LYS A 19 12.54 -12.67 0.98
C LYS A 19 11.61 -11.48 0.79
N ALA A 20 12.15 -10.27 0.78
CA ALA A 20 11.42 -9.05 0.45
C ALA A 20 11.62 -8.67 -1.02
N ALA A 21 10.57 -8.17 -1.66
CA ALA A 21 10.57 -7.61 -3.00
C ALA A 21 10.21 -6.12 -2.96
N PRO A 22 10.62 -5.33 -3.97
CA PRO A 22 10.15 -3.95 -4.11
C PRO A 22 8.62 -3.90 -4.12
N GLY A 23 8.03 -3.04 -3.28
CA GLY A 23 6.57 -2.93 -3.12
C GLY A 23 5.99 -3.72 -1.95
N ASP A 24 6.78 -4.55 -1.27
CA ASP A 24 6.37 -5.10 0.02
C ASP A 24 6.26 -4.00 1.08
N HIS A 25 5.17 -4.04 1.85
CA HIS A 25 4.94 -3.13 2.97
C HIS A 25 5.00 -3.90 4.29
N PHE A 26 5.51 -3.25 5.33
CA PHE A 26 5.61 -3.83 6.67
C PHE A 26 5.04 -2.86 7.69
N GLU A 27 4.22 -3.38 8.59
CA GLU A 27 3.82 -2.71 9.81
C GLU A 27 4.98 -2.87 10.81
N VAL A 28 5.36 -1.78 11.46
CA VAL A 28 6.50 -1.73 12.37
C VAL A 28 6.00 -1.34 13.75
N ARG A 29 6.25 -2.18 14.75
CA ARG A 29 5.96 -1.90 16.15
C ARG A 29 7.21 -2.08 17.01
N PHE A 30 7.35 -1.23 18.02
CA PHE A 30 8.32 -1.45 19.09
C PHE A 30 7.65 -2.25 20.19
N ASP A 31 8.27 -3.37 20.56
CA ASP A 31 7.89 -4.22 21.66
C ASP A 31 8.80 -3.90 22.85
N ALA A 32 8.27 -3.20 23.85
CA ALA A 32 9.04 -2.72 24.98
C ALA A 32 9.42 -3.82 25.96
N GLU A 33 8.71 -4.96 25.95
CA GLU A 33 9.00 -6.09 26.84
C GLU A 33 10.20 -6.88 26.33
N GLU A 34 10.27 -7.09 25.01
CA GLU A 34 11.40 -7.79 24.38
C GLU A 34 12.52 -6.84 23.90
N ASP A 35 12.38 -5.53 24.11
CA ASP A 35 13.26 -4.48 23.57
C ASP A 35 13.54 -4.67 22.06
N ALA A 36 12.48 -4.99 21.31
CA ALA A 36 12.57 -5.44 19.93
C ALA A 36 11.73 -4.59 18.97
N ILE A 37 12.23 -4.38 17.75
CA ILE A 37 11.45 -3.81 16.65
C ILE A 37 10.90 -4.96 15.81
N VAL A 38 9.58 -5.13 15.81
CA VAL A 38 8.89 -6.20 15.11
C VAL A 38 8.33 -5.68 13.78
N PHE A 39 8.77 -6.28 12.68
CA PHE A 39 8.28 -6.01 11.33
C PHE A 39 7.30 -7.09 10.89
N ARG A 40 6.02 -6.74 10.73
CA ARG A 40 4.99 -7.63 10.21
C ARG A 40 4.71 -7.28 8.76
N ARG A 41 4.81 -8.26 7.86
CA ARG A 41 4.45 -8.04 6.44
C ARG A 41 2.96 -7.71 6.35
N VAL A 42 2.66 -6.57 5.75
CA VAL A 42 1.31 -6.22 5.34
C VAL A 42 1.12 -6.92 4.00
N ALA A 43 0.25 -7.92 3.96
CA ALA A 43 -0.17 -8.49 2.67
C ALA A 43 -0.62 -7.32 1.79
N ALA A 44 -0.21 -7.32 0.52
CA ALA A 44 -0.78 -6.38 -0.44
C ALA A 44 -2.30 -6.45 -0.25
N ALA A 45 -2.92 -5.32 0.10
CA ALA A 45 -4.37 -5.24 0.23
C ALA A 45 -4.92 -5.91 -1.03
N GLY A 46 -5.77 -6.94 -0.83
CA GLY A 46 -6.11 -7.93 -1.83
C GLY A 46 -6.44 -7.32 -3.19
N ASP A 47 -6.27 -8.11 -4.25
CA ASP A 47 -6.43 -7.67 -5.63
C ASP A 47 -7.62 -6.71 -5.77
N TRP A 48 -7.32 -5.41 -5.90
CA TRP A 48 -8.36 -4.39 -5.95
C TRP A 48 -9.26 -4.60 -7.18
N LEU A 49 -8.75 -5.29 -8.20
CA LEU A 49 -9.53 -5.74 -9.34
C LEU A 49 -10.48 -6.87 -8.97
N ALA A 50 -10.10 -7.80 -8.10
CA ALA A 50 -11.01 -8.81 -7.56
C ALA A 50 -12.13 -8.16 -6.75
N VAL A 51 -11.80 -7.19 -5.88
CA VAL A 51 -12.79 -6.39 -5.14
C VAL A 51 -13.74 -5.65 -6.09
N LEU A 52 -13.20 -5.05 -7.16
CA LEU A 52 -14.01 -4.39 -8.19
C LEU A 52 -14.92 -5.37 -8.94
N LYS A 53 -14.44 -6.58 -9.24
CA LYS A 53 -15.24 -7.63 -9.88
C LYS A 53 -16.36 -8.17 -8.99
N GLU A 54 -16.18 -8.16 -7.67
CA GLU A 54 -17.21 -8.51 -6.70
C GLU A 54 -18.25 -7.39 -6.51
N CYS A 55 -18.05 -6.20 -7.11
CA CYS A 55 -19.01 -5.11 -6.98
C CYS A 55 -20.35 -5.51 -7.61
N PRO A 56 -21.46 -5.52 -6.85
CA PRO A 56 -22.78 -5.93 -7.34
C PRO A 56 -23.41 -4.89 -8.28
N ALA A 57 -22.86 -3.67 -8.32
CA ALA A 57 -23.34 -2.62 -9.21
C ALA A 57 -22.73 -2.77 -10.60
N SER A 58 -23.57 -2.75 -11.63
CA SER A 58 -23.10 -2.72 -13.01
C SER A 58 -22.38 -1.40 -13.30
N MET A 59 -21.23 -1.46 -13.96
CA MET A 59 -20.55 -0.27 -14.47
C MET A 59 -21.37 0.45 -15.56
N GLU A 60 -22.40 -0.21 -16.08
CA GLU A 60 -23.34 0.36 -17.06
C GLU A 60 -24.46 1.20 -16.40
N ASP A 61 -24.68 1.04 -15.09
CA ASP A 61 -25.63 1.86 -14.32
C ASP A 61 -25.08 3.25 -13.97
N LEU A 62 -23.88 3.59 -14.45
CA LEU A 62 -23.33 4.92 -14.28
C LEU A 62 -24.17 5.92 -15.08
N PRO A 63 -24.63 7.02 -14.47
CA PRO A 63 -25.36 8.05 -15.18
C PRO A 63 -24.50 8.54 -16.34
N ARG A 64 -25.11 8.67 -17.52
CA ARG A 64 -24.41 9.13 -18.73
C ARG A 64 -23.59 10.36 -18.40
N ARG A 65 -22.26 10.25 -18.58
CA ARG A 65 -21.35 11.37 -18.43
C ARG A 65 -21.94 12.56 -19.18
N ARG A 66 -22.19 13.65 -18.46
CA ARG A 66 -22.77 14.86 -19.02
C ARG A 66 -21.90 15.28 -20.20
N ARG A 67 -22.41 15.14 -21.43
CA ARG A 67 -21.73 15.60 -22.65
C ARG A 67 -21.71 17.14 -22.76
N ALA A 68 -22.29 17.84 -21.78
CA ALA A 68 -22.26 19.28 -21.73
C ALA A 68 -20.82 19.75 -21.51
N LEU A 69 -20.31 20.53 -22.46
CA LEU A 69 -19.05 21.23 -22.31
C LEU A 69 -19.08 22.10 -21.04
N PRO A 70 -17.95 22.26 -20.33
CA PRO A 70 -17.87 23.16 -19.20
C PRO A 70 -18.34 24.55 -19.65
N ARG A 71 -19.30 25.12 -18.90
CA ARG A 71 -19.78 26.48 -19.17
C ARG A 71 -18.59 27.43 -18.98
N ARG A 72 -18.16 28.08 -20.06
CA ARG A 72 -17.16 29.16 -19.98
C ARG A 72 -17.70 30.20 -19.00
N ARG A 73 -17.02 30.37 -17.86
CA ARG A 73 -17.24 31.54 -17.01
C ARG A 73 -16.88 32.76 -17.85
N LYS A 74 -17.81 33.71 -18.00
CA LYS A 74 -17.46 35.05 -18.48
C LYS A 74 -16.59 35.66 -17.37
N LEU A 75 -15.32 35.90 -17.69
CA LEU A 75 -14.45 36.77 -16.91
C LEU A 75 -14.99 38.19 -16.98
#